data_AF-A0A1I3IV97-F1
#
_entry.id   AF-A0A1I3IV97-F1
#
_cell.length_a   1.000
_cell.length_b   1.000
_cell.length_c   1.000
_cell.angle_alpha   90.00
_cell.angle_beta   90.00
_cell.angle_gamma   90.00
#
_symmetry.space_group_name_H-M   'P 1'
#
loop_
_entity.id
_entity.type
_entity.pdbx_description
1 polymer ?
#
loop_
_entity_poly.entity_id
_entity_poly.type
_entity_poly.pdbx_seq_one_letter_code
_entity_poly.pdbx_strand_id
1 'polypeptide(L)'
;MDWTPQVETLCAQLTEHYVFPEVGVEIAEILRKRLAAGAYAGISGDEELAYDLQTRDRATIVGERTKGGANPGGRYYVGPHLKSAVPSGRAVNPVRNDNWEGVGVAPDIEATAEEAFGRAYGLALWHVLTLGEDGARRAVAAEAREALAALQ
;
A
#
# COMPACT_ATOMS: atom_id res chain seq x y z
N MET A 1 -13.04 8.62 -2.08
CA MET A 1 -13.07 7.16 -1.96
C MET A 1 -13.40 6.83 -0.51
N ASP A 2 -14.24 5.84 -0.25
CA ASP A 2 -14.45 5.35 1.12
C ASP A 2 -13.30 4.41 1.48
N TRP A 3 -12.43 4.87 2.37
CA TRP A 3 -11.23 4.14 2.83
C TRP A 3 -11.50 3.25 4.05
N THR A 4 -12.74 3.23 4.55
CA THR A 4 -13.12 2.47 5.73
C THR A 4 -12.75 0.99 5.62
N PRO A 5 -13.05 0.28 4.51
CA PRO A 5 -12.71 -1.14 4.39
C PRO A 5 -11.21 -1.41 4.52
N GLN A 6 -10.38 -0.61 3.84
CA GLN A 6 -8.91 -0.78 3.81
C GLN A 6 -8.29 -0.49 5.17
N VAL A 7 -8.75 0.57 5.84
CA VAL A 7 -8.27 0.92 7.19
C VAL A 7 -8.66 -0.16 8.19
N GLU A 8 -9.87 -0.71 8.12
CA GLU A 8 -10.27 -1.78 9.03
C GLU A 8 -9.52 -3.10 8.77
N THR A 9 -9.24 -3.44 7.50
CA THR A 9 -8.36 -4.58 7.18
C THR A 9 -6.97 -4.41 7.77
N LEU A 10 -6.35 -3.24 7.62
CA LEU A 10 -5.03 -2.97 8.20
C LEU A 10 -5.06 -3.01 9.74
N CYS A 11 -6.08 -2.41 10.36
CA CYS A 11 -6.26 -2.46 11.81
C CYS A 11 -6.39 -3.90 12.33
N ALA A 12 -7.13 -4.76 11.62
CA ALA A 12 -7.24 -6.17 11.97
C ALA A 12 -5.88 -6.86 11.91
N GLN A 13 -5.13 -6.69 10.81
CA GLN A 13 -3.79 -7.27 10.66
C GLN A 13 -2.80 -6.79 11.72
N LEU A 14 -2.82 -5.49 12.07
CA LEU A 14 -1.97 -4.93 13.13
C LEU A 14 -2.33 -5.48 14.50
N THR A 15 -3.62 -5.68 14.77
CA THR A 15 -4.05 -6.24 16.06
C THR A 15 -3.71 -7.72 16.16
N GLU A 16 -3.77 -8.46 15.06
CA GLU A 16 -3.58 -9.90 15.02
C GLU A 16 -2.11 -10.33 14.93
N HIS A 17 -1.26 -9.56 14.23
CA HIS A 17 0.07 -10.01 13.84
C HIS A 17 1.23 -9.12 14.31
N TYR A 18 0.96 -7.99 14.97
CA TYR A 18 2.05 -7.11 15.41
C TYR A 18 2.77 -7.68 16.64
N VAL A 19 4.11 -7.65 16.60
CA VAL A 19 5.03 -8.24 17.59
C VAL A 19 4.76 -7.76 19.03
N PHE A 20 4.25 -6.53 19.19
CA PHE A 20 3.83 -5.96 20.47
C PHE A 20 2.32 -5.69 20.47
N PRO A 21 1.48 -6.63 20.93
CA PRO A 21 0.03 -6.56 20.78
C PRO A 21 -0.59 -5.25 21.27
N GLU A 22 -0.10 -4.71 22.39
CA GLU A 22 -0.53 -3.44 22.96
C GLU A 22 -0.23 -2.24 22.04
N VAL A 23 0.89 -2.27 21.33
CA VAL A 23 1.27 -1.24 20.36
C VAL A 23 0.45 -1.40 19.07
N GLY A 24 0.16 -2.63 18.65
CA GLY A 24 -0.73 -2.91 17.52
C GLY A 24 -2.12 -2.31 17.71
N VAL A 25 -2.66 -2.44 18.93
CA VAL A 25 -3.93 -1.82 19.35
C VAL A 25 -3.83 -0.30 19.33
N GLU A 26 -2.78 0.29 19.91
CA GLU A 26 -2.58 1.74 19.92
C GLU A 26 -2.52 2.33 18.49
N ILE A 27 -1.78 1.67 17.60
CA ILE A 27 -1.69 2.08 16.19
C ILE A 27 -3.07 1.98 15.52
N ALA A 28 -3.81 0.88 15.72
CA ALA A 28 -5.15 0.71 15.15
C ALA A 28 -6.13 1.81 15.63
N GLU A 29 -6.08 2.19 16.91
CA GLU A 29 -6.88 3.29 17.45
C GLU A 29 -6.53 4.64 16.81
N ILE A 30 -5.24 4.93 16.63
CA ILE A 30 -4.77 6.13 15.95
C ILE A 30 -5.28 6.15 14.50
N LEU A 31 -5.18 5.02 13.78
CA LEU A 31 -5.61 4.92 12.40
C LEU A 31 -7.12 5.17 12.25
N ARG A 32 -7.95 4.59 13.12
CA ARG A 32 -9.41 4.82 13.15
C ARG A 32 -9.75 6.27 13.47
N LYS A 33 -9.07 6.86 14.46
CA LYS A 33 -9.27 8.27 14.83
C LYS A 33 -8.94 9.22 13.67
N ARG A 34 -7.87 8.92 12.93
CA ARG A 34 -7.47 9.68 11.74
C ARG A 34 -8.46 9.48 10.58
N LEU A 35 -8.99 8.27 10.37
CA LEU A 35 -10.07 8.01 9.41
C LEU A 35 -11.30 8.85 9.73
N ALA A 36 -11.76 8.84 10.99
CA ALA A 36 -12.90 9.62 11.45
C ALA A 36 -12.67 11.14 11.31
N ALA A 37 -11.43 11.60 11.45
CA ALA A 37 -11.05 12.99 11.21
C ALA A 37 -10.91 13.35 9.71
N GLY A 38 -11.19 12.42 8.80
CA GLY A 38 -11.07 12.64 7.35
C GLY A 38 -9.63 12.73 6.86
N ALA A 39 -8.63 12.31 7.64
CA ALA A 39 -7.21 12.45 7.31
C ALA A 39 -6.80 11.73 6.02
N TYR A 40 -7.58 10.74 5.58
CA TYR A 40 -7.36 9.96 4.36
C TYR A 40 -8.21 10.42 3.17
N ALA A 41 -9.08 11.41 3.35
CA ALA A 41 -9.97 11.90 2.30
C ALA A 41 -9.20 12.50 1.11
N GLY A 42 -7.96 12.97 1.33
CA GLY A 42 -7.06 13.49 0.30
C GLY A 42 -6.12 12.46 -0.33
N ILE A 43 -6.16 11.18 0.08
CA ILE A 43 -5.42 10.12 -0.61
C ILE A 43 -6.10 9.88 -1.95
N SER A 44 -5.46 10.37 -3.02
CA SER A 44 -5.98 10.38 -4.39
C SER A 44 -5.85 9.04 -5.12
N GLY A 45 -5.00 8.14 -4.64
CA GLY A 45 -4.86 6.80 -5.20
C GLY A 45 -3.81 5.97 -4.47
N ASP A 46 -4.16 4.73 -4.15
CA ASP A 46 -3.26 3.62 -3.90
C ASP A 46 -2.11 3.54 -4.93
N GLU A 47 -2.40 3.89 -6.18
CA GLU A 47 -1.41 3.98 -7.25
C GLU A 47 -0.35 5.08 -7.03
N GLU A 48 -0.73 6.26 -6.52
CA GLU A 48 0.23 7.35 -6.26
C GLU A 48 1.23 6.96 -5.17
N LEU A 49 0.75 6.34 -4.09
CA LEU A 49 1.60 5.86 -3.00
C LEU A 49 2.60 4.80 -3.48
N ALA A 50 2.13 3.81 -4.23
CA ALA A 50 3.00 2.78 -4.79
C ALA A 50 4.05 3.36 -5.74
N TYR A 51 3.63 4.26 -6.63
CA TYR A 51 4.52 4.92 -7.58
C TYR A 51 5.61 5.75 -6.89
N ASP A 52 5.24 6.56 -5.91
CA ASP A 52 6.20 7.45 -5.24
C ASP A 52 7.20 6.71 -4.35
N LEU A 53 6.78 5.62 -3.70
CA LEU A 53 7.69 4.78 -2.92
C LEU A 53 8.63 3.98 -3.83
N GLN A 54 8.13 3.44 -4.95
CA GLN A 54 8.94 2.73 -5.93
C GLN A 54 9.96 3.66 -6.60
N THR A 55 9.53 4.83 -7.07
CA THR A 55 10.41 5.80 -7.75
C THR A 55 11.53 6.36 -6.86
N ARG A 56 11.42 6.18 -5.54
CA ARG A 56 12.43 6.58 -4.56
C ARG A 56 13.22 5.41 -3.96
N ASP A 57 13.05 4.20 -4.49
CA ASP A 57 13.69 2.99 -3.97
C ASP A 57 13.41 2.79 -2.46
N ARG A 58 12.18 3.12 -2.03
CA ARG A 58 11.74 3.01 -0.62
C ARG A 58 10.82 1.83 -0.37
N ALA A 59 10.20 1.28 -1.42
CA ALA A 59 9.40 0.07 -1.34
C ALA A 59 9.61 -0.79 -2.58
N THR A 60 9.51 -2.10 -2.40
CA THR A 60 9.37 -3.07 -3.48
C THR A 60 7.88 -3.34 -3.67
N ILE A 61 7.35 -3.08 -4.86
CA ILE A 61 5.95 -3.29 -5.20
C ILE A 61 5.78 -4.72 -5.69
N VAL A 62 4.88 -5.47 -5.05
CA VAL A 62 4.60 -6.88 -5.37
C VAL A 62 3.13 -7.02 -5.72
N GLY A 63 2.82 -7.66 -6.85
CA GLY A 63 1.44 -7.89 -7.28
C GLY A 63 1.23 -7.68 -8.78
N GLU A 64 0.06 -7.18 -9.14
CA GLU A 64 -0.35 -6.93 -10.52
C GLU A 64 -0.14 -5.45 -10.89
N ARG A 65 -0.07 -5.19 -12.20
CA ARG A 65 -0.11 -3.81 -12.72
C ARG A 65 -1.44 -3.16 -12.38
N THR A 66 -1.39 -1.94 -11.84
CA THR A 66 -2.60 -1.18 -11.49
C THR A 66 -3.28 -0.59 -12.74
N LYS A 67 -4.47 0.01 -12.57
CA LYS A 67 -5.32 0.43 -13.70
C LYS A 67 -4.86 1.71 -14.42
N GLY A 68 -4.14 2.60 -13.76
CA GLY A 68 -3.63 3.84 -14.33
C GLY A 68 -4.56 5.05 -14.17
N GLY A 69 -5.15 5.24 -12.99
CA GLY A 69 -5.86 6.48 -12.64
C GLY A 69 -4.96 7.44 -11.88
N ALA A 70 -4.33 8.39 -12.57
CA ALA A 70 -3.40 9.35 -11.98
C ALA A 70 -3.96 10.78 -11.94
N ASN A 71 -4.70 11.18 -12.96
CA ASN A 71 -5.08 12.58 -13.12
C ASN A 71 -6.38 12.91 -12.39
N PRO A 72 -6.39 13.94 -11.51
CA PRO A 72 -7.64 14.42 -10.93
C PRO A 72 -8.52 15.02 -12.03
N GLY A 73 -9.83 14.83 -11.92
CA GLY A 73 -10.78 15.31 -12.91
C GLY A 73 -12.22 15.03 -12.54
N GLY A 74 -13.11 15.56 -13.37
CA GLY A 74 -14.54 15.45 -13.21
C GLY A 74 -15.23 15.00 -14.48
N ARG A 75 -16.48 14.55 -14.34
CA ARG A 75 -17.39 14.38 -15.48
C ARG A 75 -18.31 15.59 -15.55
N TYR A 76 -18.27 16.30 -16.67
CA TYR A 76 -19.02 17.51 -16.90
C TYR A 76 -20.11 17.25 -17.93
N TYR A 77 -21.32 17.76 -17.70
CA TYR A 77 -22.35 17.75 -18.73
C TYR A 77 -21.97 18.74 -19.82
N VAL A 78 -21.94 18.27 -21.06
CA VAL A 78 -21.77 19.10 -22.26
C VAL A 78 -23.07 19.16 -23.08
N GLY A 79 -24.14 18.57 -22.55
CA GLY A 79 -25.50 18.60 -23.07
C GLY A 79 -26.44 17.78 -22.17
N PRO A 80 -27.76 17.72 -22.47
CA PRO A 80 -28.75 17.05 -21.62
C PRO A 80 -28.49 15.56 -21.37
N HIS A 81 -27.86 14.88 -22.34
CA HIS A 81 -27.58 13.45 -22.29
C HIS A 81 -26.11 13.10 -22.56
N LEU A 82 -25.22 14.10 -22.61
CA LEU A 82 -23.81 13.90 -22.92
C LEU A 82 -22.92 14.40 -21.78
N LYS A 83 -22.00 13.54 -21.33
CA LYS A 83 -20.97 13.88 -20.35
C LYS A 83 -19.59 13.72 -20.98
N SER A 84 -18.69 14.63 -20.64
CA SER A 84 -17.26 14.54 -20.97
C SER A 84 -16.47 14.38 -19.67
N ALA A 85 -15.52 13.45 -19.64
CA ALA A 85 -14.56 13.33 -18.56
C ALA A 85 -13.38 14.25 -18.89
N VAL A 86 -13.14 15.25 -18.05
CA VAL A 86 -12.10 16.25 -18.27
C VAL A 86 -11.16 16.26 -17.06
N PRO A 87 -9.86 15.96 -17.26
CA PRO A 87 -8.86 16.15 -16.23
C PRO A 87 -8.76 17.63 -15.84
N SER A 88 -8.80 17.92 -14.55
CA SER A 88 -8.57 19.26 -14.00
C SER A 88 -7.11 19.50 -13.61
N GLY A 89 -6.30 18.44 -13.58
CA GLY A 89 -4.88 18.50 -13.31
C GLY A 89 -4.15 17.26 -13.82
N ARG A 90 -2.82 17.29 -13.69
CA ARG A 90 -1.94 16.17 -14.01
C ARG A 90 -0.99 15.93 -12.86
N ALA A 91 -1.00 14.72 -12.30
CA ALA A 91 0.05 14.30 -11.38
C ALA A 91 1.37 14.20 -12.16
N VAL A 92 2.45 14.76 -11.64
CA VAL A 92 3.79 14.63 -12.25
C VAL A 92 4.76 14.31 -11.12
N ASN A 93 5.36 13.12 -11.19
CA ASN A 93 6.38 12.75 -10.24
C ASN A 93 7.66 13.55 -10.52
N PRO A 94 8.26 14.20 -9.51
CA PRO A 94 9.39 15.11 -9.72
C PRO A 94 10.72 14.40 -10.01
N VAL A 95 10.80 13.08 -9.80
CA VAL A 95 12.02 12.28 -10.05
C VAL A 95 12.09 11.82 -11.49
N ARG A 96 11.00 11.21 -11.99
CA ARG A 96 10.93 10.67 -13.35
C ARG A 96 10.32 11.62 -14.37
N ASN A 97 9.71 12.72 -13.92
CA ASN A 97 9.02 13.71 -14.75
C ASN A 97 7.91 13.09 -15.62
N ASP A 98 7.25 12.07 -15.10
CA ASP A 98 6.16 11.29 -15.71
C ASP A 98 5.06 10.98 -14.67
N ASN A 99 4.12 10.10 -15.02
CA ASN A 99 3.10 9.57 -14.10
C ASN A 99 2.58 8.20 -14.57
N TRP A 100 1.66 7.61 -13.80
CA TRP A 100 1.06 6.29 -14.07
C TRP A 100 -0.26 6.35 -14.87
N GLU A 101 -0.65 7.52 -15.40
CA GLU A 101 -1.93 7.67 -16.12
C GLU A 101 -2.00 6.72 -17.32
N GLY A 102 -3.07 5.92 -17.40
CA GLY A 102 -3.35 5.01 -18.52
C GLY A 102 -2.43 3.80 -18.63
N VAL A 103 -1.33 3.75 -17.87
CA VAL A 103 -0.35 2.65 -17.88
C VAL A 103 -0.28 1.88 -16.57
N GLY A 104 -0.73 2.49 -15.48
CA GLY A 104 -0.63 1.93 -14.13
C GLY A 104 0.80 1.89 -13.60
N VAL A 105 0.91 1.60 -12.32
CA VAL A 105 2.16 1.28 -11.64
C VAL A 105 2.52 -0.17 -11.97
N ALA A 106 3.71 -0.36 -12.52
CA ALA A 106 4.26 -1.69 -12.74
C ALA A 106 4.81 -2.23 -11.41
N PRO A 107 4.52 -3.49 -11.03
CA PRO A 107 5.16 -4.10 -9.87
C PRO A 107 6.66 -4.32 -10.13
N ASP A 108 7.47 -4.27 -9.09
CA ASP A 108 8.86 -4.73 -9.14
C ASP A 108 8.93 -6.26 -9.21
N ILE A 109 7.96 -6.93 -8.59
CA ILE A 109 7.81 -8.39 -8.58
C ILE A 109 6.38 -8.76 -8.93
N GLU A 110 6.20 -9.40 -10.08
CA GLU A 110 4.89 -9.86 -10.53
C GLU A 110 4.36 -10.99 -9.63
N ALA A 111 3.09 -10.87 -9.26
CA ALA A 111 2.29 -11.88 -8.57
C ALA A 111 0.81 -11.62 -8.86
N THR A 112 -0.06 -12.64 -8.76
CA THR A 112 -1.49 -12.37 -8.75
C THR A 112 -1.90 -11.59 -7.51
N ALA A 113 -3.04 -10.89 -7.55
CA ALA A 113 -3.55 -10.17 -6.38
C ALA A 113 -3.73 -11.08 -5.15
N GLU A 114 -4.08 -12.36 -5.36
CA GLU A 114 -4.25 -13.37 -4.31
C GLU A 114 -2.91 -13.76 -3.67
N GLU A 115 -1.84 -13.89 -4.47
CA GLU A 115 -0.51 -14.31 -4.01
C GLU A 115 0.33 -13.14 -3.47
N ALA A 116 -0.02 -11.90 -3.82
CA ALA A 116 0.80 -10.71 -3.58
C ALA A 116 1.18 -10.55 -2.10
N PHE A 117 0.23 -10.74 -1.18
CA PHE A 117 0.49 -10.63 0.26
C PHE A 117 1.48 -11.68 0.75
N GLY A 118 1.23 -12.96 0.46
CA GLY A 118 2.09 -14.06 0.91
C GLY A 118 3.51 -13.91 0.36
N ARG A 119 3.63 -13.50 -0.91
CA ARG A 119 4.93 -13.25 -1.54
C ARG A 119 5.66 -12.05 -0.94
N ALA A 120 4.99 -10.92 -0.76
CA ALA A 120 5.58 -9.72 -0.17
C ALA A 120 6.00 -9.96 1.28
N TYR A 121 5.14 -10.60 2.07
CA TYR A 121 5.40 -10.90 3.47
C TYR A 121 6.56 -11.91 3.62
N GLY A 122 6.58 -12.97 2.81
CA GLY A 122 7.69 -13.92 2.77
C GLY A 122 9.03 -13.25 2.44
N LEU A 123 9.07 -12.33 1.46
CA LEU A 123 10.28 -11.55 1.13
C LEU A 123 10.72 -10.66 2.30
N ALA A 124 9.78 -10.00 2.98
CA ALA A 124 10.07 -9.17 4.13
C ALA A 124 10.62 -9.99 5.31
N LEU A 125 10.01 -11.14 5.62
CA LEU A 125 10.48 -12.08 6.65
C LEU A 125 11.88 -12.59 6.31
N TRP A 126 12.12 -12.98 5.05
CA TRP A 126 13.43 -13.40 4.61
C TRP A 126 14.46 -12.28 4.78
N HIS A 127 14.12 -11.04 4.44
CA HIS A 127 14.98 -9.89 4.66
C HIS A 127 15.31 -9.69 6.14
N VAL A 128 14.33 -9.79 7.05
CA VAL A 128 14.56 -9.72 8.50
C VAL A 128 15.61 -10.74 8.96
N LEU A 129 15.57 -11.97 8.44
CA LEU A 129 16.54 -13.02 8.76
C LEU A 129 17.96 -12.67 8.29
N THR A 130 18.10 -11.88 7.22
CA THR A 130 19.41 -11.39 6.76
C THR A 130 20.02 -10.28 7.64
N LEU A 131 19.23 -9.65 8.52
CA LEU A 131 19.69 -8.56 9.42
C LEU A 131 20.43 -9.07 10.67
N GLY A 132 20.60 -10.39 10.80
CA GLY A 132 21.28 -11.05 11.91
C GLY A 132 20.37 -11.29 13.12
N GLU A 133 20.79 -12.21 13.99
CA GLU A 133 20.00 -12.71 15.13
C GLU A 133 20.64 -12.44 16.50
N ASP A 134 21.61 -11.52 16.55
CA ASP A 134 22.30 -11.18 17.79
C ASP A 134 21.49 -10.28 18.71
N GLY A 135 21.73 -10.41 20.02
CA GLY A 135 21.11 -9.60 21.06
C GLY A 135 19.59 -9.58 20.97
N ALA A 136 19.02 -8.38 20.90
CA ALA A 136 17.57 -8.18 20.86
C ALA A 136 16.89 -8.72 19.58
N ARG A 137 17.63 -8.97 18.49
CA ARG A 137 17.05 -9.50 17.24
C ARG A 137 16.78 -11.00 17.27
N ARG A 138 17.30 -11.73 18.27
CA ARG A 138 17.12 -13.19 18.36
C ARG A 138 15.65 -13.61 18.39
N ALA A 139 14.83 -12.89 19.16
CA ALA A 139 13.39 -13.15 19.25
C ALA A 139 12.71 -12.88 17.91
N VAL A 140 12.96 -11.70 17.31
CA VAL A 140 12.42 -11.31 16.00
C VAL A 140 12.82 -12.31 14.91
N ALA A 141 14.05 -12.81 14.90
CA ALA A 141 14.50 -13.81 13.95
C ALA A 141 13.87 -15.20 14.18
N ALA A 142 13.54 -15.55 15.43
CA ALA A 142 12.80 -16.77 15.74
C ALA A 142 11.35 -16.67 15.24
N GLU A 143 10.66 -15.58 15.57
CA GLU A 143 9.30 -15.29 15.10
C GLU A 143 9.24 -15.23 13.57
N ALA A 144 10.22 -14.60 12.92
CA ALA A 144 10.26 -14.52 11.47
C ALA A 144 10.42 -15.88 10.80
N ARG A 145 11.18 -16.81 11.40
CA ARG A 145 11.30 -18.20 10.91
C ARG A 145 9.98 -18.96 11.05
N GLU A 146 9.30 -18.81 12.18
CA GLU A 146 8.01 -19.44 12.42
C GLU A 146 6.94 -18.92 11.44
N ALA A 147 6.84 -17.60 11.30
CA ALA A 147 5.93 -16.98 10.34
C ALA A 147 6.24 -17.38 8.89
N LEU A 148 7.52 -17.49 8.52
CA LEU A 148 7.92 -17.90 7.18
C LEU A 148 7.56 -19.37 6.90
N ALA A 149 7.72 -20.25 7.90
CA ALA A 149 7.33 -21.65 7.78
C ALA A 149 5.80 -21.81 7.66
N ALA A 150 5.01 -20.94 8.27
CA ALA A 150 3.55 -20.95 8.18
C ALA A 150 3.00 -20.47 6.83
N LEU A 151 3.84 -19.83 5.99
CA LEU A 151 3.47 -19.39 4.63
C LEU A 151 3.73 -20.46 3.56
N GLN A 152 4.43 -21.56 3.88
CA GLN A 152 4.77 -22.66 2.96
C GLN A 152 3.74 -23.79 3.01
#